data_AF-A0A5D2WLN0-F1
#
_entry.id   AF-A0A5D2WLN0-F1
#
_cell.length_a   1.000
_cell.length_b   1.000
_cell.length_c   1.000
_cell.angle_alpha   90.00
_cell.angle_beta   90.00
_cell.angle_gamma   90.00
#
_symmetry.space_group_name_H-M   'P 1'
#
loop_
_entity.id
_entity.type
_entity.pdbx_description
1 polymer ?
#
loop_
_entity_poly.entity_id
_entity_poly.type
_entity_poly.pdbx_seq_one_letter_code
_entity_poly.pdbx_strand_id
1 'polypeptide(L)'
;MIVELNFEFGIESNISPKGGKMRLFITLVAAVLCILCINVFADPVFPSHIAGTFGHSSREPKYKIEFHTEDSPYHPDDGQESVVMPNKDGKKFLCFLPKVGKAKKPVTHQNTSSMIVETEKRVKLKTPDELLEVLKNQCFVRQEGWWSYEFCYQKQLRQLHLEEDKVVQEFVLGVYDEEATAAVNQNLSDISTLKDPRSKDASQRYHAHQYTNGTACDLTNQPRETEVRFVCSEPRAMISSITELSTCKYALTIQCPMLCKHPLFQEERPVWHTINCNILPKDYKDTKITFFINKDNNSRI
;
A
#
# COMPACT_ATOMS: atom_id res chain seq x y z
N MET A 1 -55.10 -2.71 19.17
CA MET A 1 -55.40 -3.99 19.85
C MET A 1 -54.08 -4.73 19.98
N ILE A 2 -53.28 -4.30 20.96
CA ILE A 2 -51.99 -4.89 21.31
C ILE A 2 -52.29 -5.68 22.58
N VAL A 3 -52.19 -7.00 22.50
CA VAL A 3 -52.40 -7.89 23.64
C VAL A 3 -51.03 -8.08 24.27
N GLU A 4 -50.85 -7.49 25.46
CA GLU A 4 -49.72 -7.73 26.35
C GLU A 4 -49.76 -9.15 26.93
N LEU A 5 -48.54 -9.64 27.16
CA LEU A 5 -48.17 -10.87 27.84
C LEU A 5 -48.67 -10.90 29.28
N ASN A 6 -49.05 -12.10 29.76
CA ASN A 6 -49.02 -12.44 31.18
C ASN A 6 -48.66 -13.93 31.33
N PHE A 7 -47.71 -14.22 32.21
CA PHE A 7 -47.65 -15.29 33.23
C PHE A 7 -46.18 -15.44 33.67
N GLU A 8 -45.79 -14.77 34.76
CA GLU A 8 -45.77 -15.27 36.16
C GLU A 8 -44.51 -16.09 36.50
N PHE A 9 -43.56 -15.42 37.15
CA PHE A 9 -42.58 -16.04 38.04
C PHE A 9 -43.17 -16.03 39.45
N GLY A 10 -43.59 -17.20 39.92
CA GLY A 10 -43.90 -17.43 41.33
C GLY A 10 -42.68 -18.01 42.04
N ILE A 11 -42.01 -17.23 42.89
CA ILE A 11 -41.43 -17.75 44.14
C ILE A 11 -41.75 -16.75 45.24
N GLU A 12 -42.70 -17.15 46.08
CA GLU A 12 -42.90 -16.60 47.40
C GLU A 12 -41.66 -16.88 48.27
N SER A 13 -41.11 -15.84 48.88
CA SER A 13 -40.41 -15.99 50.15
C SER A 13 -40.79 -14.83 51.06
N ASN A 14 -41.78 -15.10 51.91
CA ASN A 14 -42.21 -14.30 53.04
C ASN A 14 -41.05 -14.10 54.04
N ILE A 15 -40.43 -12.91 54.10
CA ILE A 15 -39.67 -12.47 55.27
C ILE A 15 -39.93 -10.97 55.53
N SER A 16 -40.74 -10.71 56.56
CA SER A 16 -41.04 -9.39 57.13
C SER A 16 -39.89 -8.89 58.05
N PRO A 17 -39.84 -7.61 58.49
CA PRO A 17 -38.67 -6.77 58.34
C PRO A 17 -37.95 -6.55 59.67
N LYS A 18 -36.63 -6.79 59.72
CA LYS A 18 -35.77 -6.20 60.75
C LYS A 18 -34.92 -5.11 60.12
N GLY A 19 -35.44 -3.89 60.21
CA GLY A 19 -34.81 -2.65 59.79
C GLY A 19 -33.43 -2.49 60.42
N GLY A 20 -32.48 -2.00 59.61
CA GLY A 20 -31.10 -1.71 60.00
C GLY A 20 -30.08 -2.40 59.11
N LYS A 21 -30.21 -3.71 58.89
CA LYS A 21 -29.18 -4.49 58.15
C LYS A 21 -29.37 -4.49 56.63
N MET A 22 -30.61 -4.45 56.14
CA MET A 22 -30.91 -4.39 54.70
C MET A 22 -30.45 -3.07 54.06
N ARG A 23 -30.60 -1.94 54.75
CA ARG A 23 -30.13 -0.64 54.27
C ARG A 23 -28.61 -0.57 54.17
N LEU A 24 -27.90 -1.15 55.14
CA LEU A 24 -26.44 -1.20 55.12
C LEU A 24 -25.91 -2.06 53.97
N PHE A 25 -26.57 -3.19 53.68
CA PHE A 25 -26.23 -4.07 52.56
C PHE A 25 -26.49 -3.41 51.20
N ILE A 26 -27.62 -2.73 51.04
CA ILE A 26 -27.95 -2.00 49.80
C ILE A 26 -26.97 -0.83 49.58
N THR A 27 -26.57 -0.11 50.62
CA THR A 27 -25.55 0.95 50.49
C THR A 27 -24.16 0.40 50.19
N LEU A 28 -23.81 -0.79 50.71
CA LEU A 28 -22.53 -1.43 50.43
C LEU A 28 -22.47 -1.95 48.99
N VAL A 29 -23.55 -2.57 48.51
CA VAL A 29 -23.66 -3.03 47.11
C VAL A 29 -23.67 -1.85 46.15
N ALA A 30 -24.39 -0.77 46.45
CA ALA A 30 -24.38 0.45 45.65
C ALA A 30 -23.00 1.13 45.64
N ALA A 31 -22.27 1.14 46.77
CA ALA A 31 -20.91 1.67 46.83
C ALA A 31 -19.92 0.82 46.02
N VAL A 32 -20.05 -0.51 46.06
CA VAL A 32 -19.21 -1.42 45.27
C VAL A 32 -19.52 -1.30 43.76
N LEU A 33 -20.79 -1.16 43.37
CA LEU A 33 -21.16 -0.87 41.98
C LEU A 33 -20.68 0.51 41.54
N CYS A 34 -20.73 1.53 42.41
CA CYS A 34 -20.18 2.85 42.11
C CYS A 34 -18.67 2.77 41.87
N ILE A 35 -17.92 2.08 42.76
CA ILE A 35 -16.46 1.89 42.65
C ILE A 35 -16.08 1.07 41.41
N LEU A 36 -16.90 0.10 41.00
CA LEU A 36 -16.70 -0.65 39.76
C LEU A 36 -16.98 0.22 38.51
N CYS A 37 -17.93 1.16 38.57
CA CYS A 37 -18.16 2.12 37.49
C CYS A 37 -17.06 3.19 37.34
N ILE A 38 -16.33 3.55 38.41
CA ILE A 38 -15.20 4.52 38.32
C ILE A 38 -13.94 3.88 37.71
N ASN A 39 -13.83 2.54 37.74
CA ASN A 39 -12.63 1.81 37.29
C ASN A 39 -12.79 1.14 35.91
N VAL A 40 -13.94 1.29 35.25
CA VAL A 40 -14.12 0.90 33.84
C VAL A 40 -13.79 2.11 32.96
N PHE A 41 -12.51 2.19 32.59
CA PHE A 41 -11.93 2.96 31.48
C PHE A 41 -12.26 4.46 31.40
N ALA A 42 -11.56 5.25 32.22
CA ALA A 42 -11.06 6.53 31.73
C ALA A 42 -9.80 6.25 30.88
N ASP A 43 -9.97 6.07 29.58
CA ASP A 43 -8.85 6.25 28.66
C ASP A 43 -8.45 7.74 28.67
N PRO A 44 -7.17 8.09 28.75
CA PRO A 44 -6.75 9.47 28.56
C PRO A 44 -7.10 9.88 27.12
N VAL A 45 -8.12 10.73 26.98
CA VAL A 45 -8.34 11.50 25.75
C VAL A 45 -7.18 12.46 25.64
N PHE A 46 -6.12 12.03 24.96
CA PHE A 46 -5.07 12.94 24.51
C PHE A 46 -5.71 13.92 23.52
N PRO A 47 -5.54 15.25 23.69
CA PRO A 47 -5.96 16.20 22.68
C PRO A 47 -5.21 15.88 21.40
N SER A 48 -5.97 15.58 20.35
CA SER A 48 -5.49 15.45 18.98
C SER A 48 -4.88 16.79 18.56
N HIS A 49 -3.59 16.97 18.84
CA HIS A 49 -2.80 17.93 18.12
C HIS A 49 -2.84 17.53 16.65
N ILE A 50 -3.12 18.53 15.84
CA ILE A 50 -3.10 18.56 14.38
C ILE A 50 -1.80 17.90 13.89
N ALA A 51 -1.84 16.59 13.70
CA ALA A 51 -0.88 15.84 12.94
C ALA A 51 -1.60 15.52 11.63
N GLY A 52 -1.52 16.46 10.69
CA GLY A 52 -1.84 16.17 9.31
C GLY A 52 -1.09 14.91 8.93
N THR A 53 -1.83 13.87 8.59
CA THR A 53 -1.31 12.66 7.97
C THR A 53 -0.78 13.05 6.60
N PHE A 54 0.42 13.63 6.56
CA PHE A 54 1.28 13.48 5.41
C PHE A 54 1.62 12.00 5.35
N GLY A 55 0.81 11.23 4.64
CA GLY A 55 1.24 9.94 4.15
C GLY A 55 2.56 10.16 3.44
N HIS A 56 3.66 9.67 4.02
CA HIS A 56 4.97 9.71 3.38
C HIS A 56 4.79 9.14 1.98
N SER A 57 4.91 10.01 0.99
CA SER A 57 4.85 9.60 -0.40
C SER A 57 6.00 8.61 -0.58
N SER A 58 5.70 7.36 -0.92
CA SER A 58 6.71 6.33 -1.22
C SER A 58 7.64 6.66 -2.39
N ARG A 59 7.49 7.86 -2.96
CA ARG A 59 8.36 8.47 -3.97
C ARG A 59 9.49 9.30 -3.36
N GLU A 60 9.52 9.50 -2.05
CA GLU A 60 10.66 10.16 -1.42
C GLU A 60 11.92 9.29 -1.60
N PRO A 61 12.99 9.85 -2.19
CA PRO A 61 14.25 9.12 -2.28
C PRO A 61 14.71 8.71 -0.89
N LYS A 62 15.10 7.45 -0.75
CA LYS A 62 15.71 6.95 0.49
C LYS A 62 17.19 7.30 0.47
N TYR A 63 17.66 7.98 1.51
CA TYR A 63 19.07 8.34 1.62
C TYR A 63 19.78 7.42 2.60
N LYS A 64 20.98 6.96 2.23
CA LYS A 64 21.93 6.30 3.13
C LYS A 64 23.08 7.28 3.37
N ILE A 65 23.41 7.54 4.63
CA ILE A 65 24.54 8.42 4.96
C ILE A 65 25.77 7.56 5.23
N GLU A 66 26.88 7.85 4.56
CA GLU A 66 28.17 7.20 4.78
C GLU A 66 29.19 8.23 5.27
N PHE A 67 29.78 7.97 6.43
CA PHE A 67 30.78 8.82 7.06
C PHE A 67 32.19 8.32 6.73
N HIS A 68 33.03 9.24 6.27
CA HIS A 68 34.41 8.98 5.86
C HIS A 68 35.38 9.57 6.87
N THR A 69 36.45 8.82 7.18
CA THR A 69 37.53 9.23 8.07
C THR A 69 38.53 10.13 7.34
N GLU A 70 39.42 10.78 8.09
CA GLU A 70 40.49 11.61 7.51
C GLU A 70 41.44 10.80 6.61
N ASP A 71 41.66 9.52 6.93
CA ASP A 71 42.54 8.63 6.17
C ASP A 71 41.92 8.11 4.85
N SER A 72 40.60 8.22 4.69
CA SER A 72 39.87 7.72 3.51
C SER A 72 38.71 8.65 3.14
N PRO A 73 38.98 9.89 2.70
CA PRO A 73 37.93 10.85 2.37
C PRO A 73 37.22 10.49 1.06
N TYR A 74 35.92 10.80 1.00
CA TYR A 74 35.18 10.76 -0.25
C TYR A 74 35.56 11.95 -1.14
N HIS A 75 35.73 11.69 -2.43
CA HIS A 75 36.07 12.70 -3.43
C HIS A 75 34.86 12.90 -4.37
N PRO A 76 34.25 14.09 -4.40
CA PRO A 76 33.06 14.35 -5.21
C PRO A 76 33.40 14.46 -6.70
N ASP A 77 32.43 14.11 -7.54
CA ASP A 77 32.47 14.41 -8.98
C ASP A 77 32.28 15.91 -9.24
N ASP A 78 32.75 16.39 -10.39
CA ASP A 78 32.66 17.81 -10.75
C ASP A 78 31.19 18.31 -10.74
N GLY A 79 30.95 19.45 -10.09
CA GLY A 79 29.62 20.04 -9.91
C GLY A 79 28.69 19.35 -8.90
N GLN A 80 29.19 18.51 -7.99
CA GLN A 80 28.39 17.95 -6.89
C GLN A 80 28.17 18.98 -5.76
N GLU A 81 26.91 19.22 -5.39
CA GLU A 81 26.57 20.14 -4.30
C GLU A 81 26.99 19.57 -2.93
N SER A 82 27.38 20.43 -2.00
CA SER A 82 27.77 20.02 -0.65
C SER A 82 27.20 20.95 0.43
N VAL A 83 26.96 20.38 1.61
CA VAL A 83 26.38 21.06 2.77
C VAL A 83 27.14 20.65 4.02
N VAL A 84 27.40 21.63 4.91
CA VAL A 84 28.00 21.36 6.22
C VAL A 84 26.89 20.95 7.20
N MET A 85 27.03 19.79 7.82
CA MET A 85 26.06 19.25 8.76
C MET A 85 26.73 18.86 10.09
N PRO A 86 26.24 19.34 11.24
CA PRO A 86 26.69 18.87 12.55
C PRO A 86 25.98 17.58 12.97
N ASN A 87 26.70 16.66 13.61
CA ASN A 87 26.11 15.50 14.26
C ASN A 87 25.62 15.85 15.69
N LYS A 88 25.01 14.87 16.37
CA LYS A 88 24.51 15.02 17.76
C LYS A 88 25.61 15.40 18.77
N ASP A 89 26.87 15.06 18.48
CA ASP A 89 28.03 15.36 19.33
C ASP A 89 28.68 16.71 18.98
N GLY A 90 28.11 17.48 18.06
CA GLY A 90 28.65 18.75 17.59
C GLY A 90 29.83 18.63 16.61
N LYS A 91 30.19 17.42 16.17
CA LYS A 91 31.20 17.23 15.11
C LYS A 91 30.61 17.67 13.77
N LYS A 92 31.34 18.51 13.04
CA LYS A 92 30.94 19.00 11.72
C LYS A 92 31.39 18.04 10.62
N PHE A 93 30.56 17.85 9.63
CA PHE A 93 30.84 17.06 8.44
C PHE A 93 30.54 17.88 7.19
N LEU A 94 31.34 17.72 6.14
CA LEU A 94 31.01 18.20 4.80
C LEU A 94 30.39 17.05 4.02
N CYS A 95 29.10 17.19 3.70
CA CYS A 95 28.31 16.14 3.08
C CYS A 95 27.92 16.50 1.65
N PHE A 96 28.13 15.55 0.74
CA PHE A 96 27.90 15.72 -0.69
C PHE A 96 26.52 15.21 -1.06
N LEU A 97 25.68 16.09 -1.57
CA LEU A 97 24.31 15.76 -1.94
C LEU A 97 24.29 15.01 -3.27
N PRO A 98 23.45 13.97 -3.41
CA PRO A 98 23.22 13.31 -4.68
C PRO A 98 22.66 14.32 -5.69
N LYS A 99 23.13 14.23 -6.94
CA LYS A 99 22.53 14.96 -8.07
C LYS A 99 21.18 14.33 -8.40
N VAL A 100 20.17 14.57 -7.57
CA VAL A 100 18.80 14.09 -7.85
C VAL A 100 18.30 14.93 -9.01
N GLY A 101 18.40 14.40 -10.23
CA GLY A 101 17.76 15.01 -11.39
C GLY A 101 16.28 15.15 -11.05
N LYS A 102 15.74 16.38 -11.12
CA LYS A 102 14.29 16.56 -11.25
C LYS A 102 13.86 15.59 -12.33
N ALA A 103 12.95 14.67 -12.00
CA ALA A 103 12.44 13.67 -12.94
C ALA A 103 12.30 14.34 -14.30
N LYS A 104 13.06 13.86 -15.30
CA LYS A 104 12.96 14.38 -16.65
C LYS A 104 11.49 14.21 -17.02
N LYS A 105 10.72 15.30 -17.05
CA LYS A 105 9.48 15.35 -17.83
C LYS A 105 9.89 14.89 -19.24
N PRO A 106 9.05 14.12 -19.95
CA PRO A 106 9.39 13.71 -21.31
C PRO A 106 9.70 14.98 -22.10
N VAL A 107 10.97 15.15 -22.45
CA VAL A 107 11.41 16.26 -23.28
C VAL A 107 10.97 15.87 -24.67
N THR A 108 9.98 16.59 -25.18
CA THR A 108 9.63 16.62 -26.59
C THR A 108 10.87 17.04 -27.37
N HIS A 109 11.63 16.07 -27.88
CA HIS A 109 12.74 16.35 -28.78
C HIS A 109 12.15 16.80 -30.11
N GLN A 110 12.11 18.13 -30.32
CA GLN A 110 12.04 18.67 -31.68
C GLN A 110 13.45 18.62 -32.28
N ASN A 111 13.59 17.72 -33.24
CA ASN A 111 14.42 17.75 -34.44
C ASN A 111 15.81 18.40 -34.37
N THR A 112 16.85 17.57 -34.39
CA THR A 112 18.07 17.86 -35.17
C THR A 112 18.57 16.57 -35.81
N SER A 113 18.99 16.71 -37.06
CA SER A 113 19.15 15.65 -38.05
C SER A 113 20.45 14.85 -37.91
N SER A 114 20.40 13.63 -38.46
CA SER A 114 21.48 12.80 -39.02
C SER A 114 22.24 11.80 -38.13
N MET A 115 22.02 10.53 -38.49
CA MET A 115 22.93 9.36 -38.45
C MET A 115 23.38 8.81 -37.10
N ILE A 116 22.52 7.98 -36.51
CA ILE A 116 22.92 6.65 -36.01
C ILE A 116 21.80 5.68 -36.43
N VAL A 117 22.01 4.96 -37.53
CA VAL A 117 21.29 3.72 -37.84
C VAL A 117 22.11 2.60 -37.20
N GLU A 118 21.41 1.66 -36.54
CA GLU A 118 21.86 0.45 -35.81
C GLU A 118 21.57 0.60 -34.31
N THR A 119 20.59 -0.05 -33.68
CA THR A 119 19.78 -1.21 -34.03
C THR A 119 18.48 -1.12 -33.20
N GLU A 120 17.55 -0.25 -33.58
CA GLU A 120 16.17 -0.34 -33.07
C GLU A 120 15.47 -1.51 -33.75
N LYS A 121 15.81 -2.74 -33.37
CA LYS A 121 14.74 -3.72 -33.20
C LYS A 121 13.87 -3.12 -32.11
N ARG A 122 12.86 -2.33 -32.50
CA ARG A 122 11.72 -2.02 -31.65
C ARG A 122 11.13 -3.36 -31.29
N VAL A 123 11.60 -3.95 -30.20
CA VAL A 123 10.93 -5.08 -29.55
C VAL A 123 9.59 -4.48 -29.17
N LYS A 124 8.56 -4.75 -29.98
CA LYS A 124 7.19 -4.39 -29.67
C LYS A 124 6.93 -4.99 -28.30
N LEU A 125 6.91 -4.15 -27.27
CA LEU A 125 6.65 -4.60 -25.90
C LEU A 125 5.26 -5.22 -25.92
N LYS A 126 5.18 -6.46 -25.45
CA LYS A 126 3.90 -7.15 -25.34
C LYS A 126 2.99 -6.37 -24.41
N THR A 127 1.71 -6.27 -24.74
CA THR A 127 0.75 -5.64 -23.82
C THR A 127 0.59 -6.50 -22.55
N PRO A 128 0.07 -5.94 -21.44
CA PRO A 128 -0.23 -6.74 -20.25
C PRO A 128 -1.12 -7.94 -20.56
N ASP A 129 -2.17 -7.76 -21.37
CA ASP A 129 -3.06 -8.84 -21.79
C ASP A 129 -2.35 -9.91 -22.62
N GLU A 130 -1.44 -9.52 -23.53
CA GLU A 130 -0.60 -10.46 -24.30
C GLU A 130 0.34 -11.28 -23.41
N LEU A 131 0.83 -10.70 -22.31
CA LEU A 131 1.67 -11.41 -21.34
C LEU A 131 0.86 -12.39 -20.50
N LEU A 132 -0.39 -12.05 -20.18
CA LEU A 132 -1.30 -12.86 -19.38
C LEU A 132 -1.99 -13.98 -20.19
N GLU A 133 -1.87 -14.02 -21.52
CA GLU A 133 -2.46 -15.09 -22.33
C GLU A 133 -2.00 -16.50 -21.92
N VAL A 134 -0.80 -16.62 -21.34
CA VAL A 134 -0.30 -17.90 -20.81
C VAL A 134 -1.21 -18.47 -19.73
N LEU A 135 -1.99 -17.62 -19.05
CA LEU A 135 -2.96 -18.02 -18.02
C LEU A 135 -4.27 -18.54 -18.60
N LYS A 136 -4.51 -18.45 -19.92
CA LYS A 136 -5.72 -19.01 -20.53
C LYS A 136 -5.84 -20.50 -20.17
N ASN A 137 -7.03 -20.88 -19.72
CA ASN A 137 -7.36 -22.23 -19.22
C ASN A 137 -6.65 -22.65 -17.92
N GLN A 138 -5.93 -21.76 -17.25
CA GLN A 138 -5.41 -22.03 -15.91
C GLN A 138 -6.41 -21.56 -14.85
N CYS A 139 -6.52 -22.35 -13.79
CA CYS A 139 -7.29 -22.01 -12.60
C CYS A 139 -6.38 -22.05 -11.37
N PHE A 140 -6.56 -21.09 -10.48
CA PHE A 140 -5.81 -20.91 -9.25
C PHE A 140 -6.74 -21.12 -8.08
N VAL A 141 -6.33 -21.94 -7.12
CA VAL A 141 -7.12 -22.21 -5.92
C VAL A 141 -6.37 -21.69 -4.70
N ARG A 142 -7.10 -21.07 -3.78
CA ARG A 142 -6.59 -20.63 -2.48
C ARG A 142 -7.63 -20.87 -1.40
N GLN A 143 -7.23 -21.55 -0.34
CA GLN A 143 -8.07 -21.75 0.84
C GLN A 143 -7.78 -20.66 1.87
N GLU A 144 -8.82 -20.02 2.39
CA GLU A 144 -8.76 -19.09 3.52
C GLU A 144 -9.85 -19.46 4.55
N GLY A 145 -9.43 -20.19 5.59
CA GLY A 145 -10.33 -20.66 6.64
C GLY A 145 -11.41 -21.60 6.10
N TRP A 146 -12.67 -21.19 6.26
CA TRP A 146 -13.86 -21.94 5.83
C TRP A 146 -14.04 -21.95 4.30
N TRP A 147 -13.50 -20.95 3.59
CA TRP A 147 -13.73 -20.78 2.16
C TRP A 147 -12.53 -21.19 1.32
N SER A 148 -12.80 -21.79 0.17
CA SER A 148 -11.86 -21.99 -0.93
C SER A 148 -12.26 -21.10 -2.10
N TYR A 149 -11.29 -20.40 -2.68
CA TYR A 149 -11.50 -19.50 -3.81
C TYR A 149 -10.84 -20.09 -5.05
N GLU A 150 -11.61 -20.29 -6.11
CA GLU A 150 -11.14 -20.77 -7.41
C GLU A 150 -11.27 -19.65 -8.44
N PHE A 151 -10.13 -19.19 -8.95
CA PHE A 151 -10.04 -18.18 -9.99
C PHE A 151 -9.59 -18.80 -11.31
N CYS A 152 -10.44 -18.76 -12.33
CA CYS A 152 -10.07 -19.19 -13.68
C CYS A 152 -9.96 -17.97 -14.60
N TYR A 153 -8.79 -17.76 -15.20
CA TYR A 153 -8.50 -16.58 -16.01
C TYR A 153 -9.46 -16.45 -17.21
N GLN A 154 -10.09 -15.27 -17.35
CA GLN A 154 -11.11 -14.94 -18.36
C GLN A 154 -12.33 -15.87 -18.34
N LYS A 155 -12.62 -16.50 -17.20
CA LYS A 155 -13.82 -17.31 -16.99
C LYS A 155 -14.62 -16.75 -15.82
N GLN A 156 -14.32 -17.17 -14.60
CA GLN A 156 -15.07 -16.78 -13.42
C GLN A 156 -14.22 -16.94 -12.15
N LEU A 157 -14.65 -16.24 -11.09
CA LEU A 157 -14.19 -16.43 -9.73
C LEU A 157 -15.29 -17.09 -8.91
N ARG A 158 -14.95 -18.19 -8.22
CA ARG A 158 -15.86 -18.93 -7.35
C ARG A 158 -15.37 -18.92 -5.92
N GLN A 159 -16.30 -18.88 -4.99
CA GLN A 159 -16.12 -19.18 -3.58
C GLN A 159 -16.85 -20.50 -3.29
N LEU A 160 -16.13 -21.44 -2.69
CA LEU A 160 -16.55 -22.82 -2.47
C LEU A 160 -16.31 -23.20 -1.01
N HIS A 161 -17.25 -23.92 -0.41
CA HIS A 161 -17.01 -24.66 0.82
C HIS A 161 -17.03 -26.15 0.51
N LEU A 162 -16.02 -26.88 1.02
CA LEU A 162 -15.78 -28.29 0.77
C LEU A 162 -15.89 -29.06 2.08
N GLU A 163 -16.68 -30.14 2.09
CA GLU A 163 -16.71 -31.16 3.14
C GLU A 163 -16.38 -32.51 2.52
N GLU A 164 -15.38 -33.23 3.06
CA GLU A 164 -14.90 -34.52 2.50
C GLU A 164 -14.64 -34.45 0.97
N ASP A 165 -13.99 -33.37 0.52
CA ASP A 165 -13.70 -33.05 -0.89
C ASP A 165 -14.95 -32.88 -1.80
N LYS A 166 -16.14 -32.74 -1.22
CA LYS A 166 -17.38 -32.43 -1.95
C LYS A 166 -17.77 -30.97 -1.75
N VAL A 167 -18.11 -30.31 -2.85
CA VAL A 167 -18.64 -28.93 -2.82
C VAL A 167 -20.03 -28.96 -2.19
N VAL A 168 -20.16 -28.39 -0.99
CA VAL A 168 -21.44 -28.28 -0.28
C VAL A 168 -22.05 -26.89 -0.42
N GLN A 169 -21.24 -25.87 -0.70
CA GLN A 169 -21.71 -24.52 -0.93
C GLN A 169 -20.86 -23.83 -2.00
N GLU A 170 -21.52 -23.08 -2.89
CA GLU A 170 -20.88 -22.38 -3.99
C GLU A 170 -21.50 -21.02 -4.24
N PHE A 171 -20.65 -20.02 -4.45
CA PHE A 171 -21.01 -18.70 -4.94
C PHE A 171 -20.08 -18.27 -6.07
N VAL A 172 -20.64 -17.71 -7.13
CA VAL A 172 -19.89 -17.04 -8.18
C VAL A 172 -19.69 -15.59 -7.74
N LEU A 173 -18.43 -15.17 -7.58
CA LEU A 173 -18.08 -13.80 -7.19
C LEU A 173 -17.92 -12.86 -8.39
N GLY A 174 -18.06 -13.40 -9.60
CA GLY A 174 -18.10 -12.67 -10.85
C GLY A 174 -17.66 -13.55 -12.02
N VAL A 175 -18.11 -13.18 -13.22
CA VAL A 175 -17.76 -13.75 -14.52
C VAL A 175 -17.02 -12.67 -15.30
N TYR A 176 -16.00 -13.06 -16.07
CA TYR A 176 -15.18 -12.11 -16.81
C TYR A 176 -16.03 -11.23 -17.73
N ASP A 177 -15.85 -9.91 -17.60
CA ASP A 177 -16.58 -8.89 -18.34
C ASP A 177 -15.59 -8.10 -19.21
N GLU A 178 -15.59 -8.39 -20.52
CA GLU A 178 -14.64 -7.82 -21.46
C GLU A 178 -14.90 -6.32 -21.67
N GLU A 179 -16.16 -5.92 -21.80
CA GLU A 179 -16.57 -4.54 -21.99
C GLU A 179 -16.24 -3.68 -20.75
N ALA A 180 -16.55 -4.14 -19.55
CA ALA A 180 -16.22 -3.44 -18.31
C ALA A 180 -14.70 -3.35 -18.11
N THR A 181 -13.97 -4.43 -18.43
CA THR A 181 -12.50 -4.44 -18.39
C THR A 181 -11.92 -3.41 -19.38
N ALA A 182 -12.41 -3.38 -20.61
CA ALA A 182 -11.98 -2.42 -21.62
C ALA A 182 -12.31 -0.98 -21.21
N ALA A 183 -13.50 -0.72 -20.66
CA ALA A 183 -13.91 0.60 -20.20
C ALA A 183 -13.02 1.14 -19.07
N VAL A 184 -12.65 0.28 -18.12
CA VAL A 184 -11.71 0.61 -17.05
C VAL A 184 -10.32 0.91 -17.63
N ASN A 185 -9.81 0.04 -18.51
CA ASN A 185 -8.46 0.20 -19.06
C ASN A 185 -8.33 1.37 -20.07
N GLN A 186 -9.41 1.74 -20.78
CA GLN A 186 -9.43 2.88 -21.73
C GLN A 186 -9.46 4.24 -21.03
N ASN A 187 -10.33 4.39 -20.01
CA ASN A 187 -10.42 5.63 -19.23
C ASN A 187 -9.15 5.92 -18.41
N LEU A 188 -8.31 4.90 -18.21
CA LEU A 188 -7.08 4.97 -17.42
C LEU A 188 -5.80 5.02 -18.29
N SER A 189 -5.91 5.38 -19.57
CA SER A 189 -4.81 5.29 -20.55
C SER A 189 -3.54 6.10 -20.23
N ASP A 190 -3.59 7.11 -19.34
CA ASP A 190 -2.41 7.83 -18.83
C ASP A 190 -1.95 7.39 -17.41
N ILE A 191 -2.66 6.44 -16.77
CA ILE A 191 -2.33 5.79 -15.50
C ILE A 191 -1.93 4.35 -15.82
N SER A 192 -0.72 4.16 -16.36
CA SER A 192 -0.33 2.92 -17.07
C SER A 192 -0.10 1.67 -16.20
N THR A 193 -0.78 1.55 -15.07
CA THR A 193 -0.95 0.45 -14.10
C THR A 193 -1.29 1.14 -12.78
N LEU A 194 -2.44 0.81 -12.20
CA LEU A 194 -2.90 1.45 -10.98
C LEU A 194 -1.93 1.10 -9.85
N LYS A 195 -1.59 2.08 -9.00
CA LYS A 195 -0.93 1.75 -7.73
C LYS A 195 -1.92 1.01 -6.87
N ASP A 196 -1.57 -0.16 -6.36
CA ASP A 196 -2.43 -0.83 -5.40
C ASP A 196 -2.46 -0.01 -4.10
N PRO A 197 -3.60 0.61 -3.73
CA PRO A 197 -3.68 1.41 -2.51
C PRO A 197 -3.43 0.59 -1.24
N ARG A 198 -3.48 -0.75 -1.35
CA ARG A 198 -3.33 -1.69 -0.24
C ARG A 198 -1.99 -2.41 -0.24
N SER A 199 -1.15 -2.20 -1.27
CA SER A 199 0.19 -2.77 -1.27
C SER A 199 1.04 -2.12 -0.18
N LYS A 200 1.84 -2.94 0.51
CA LYS A 200 2.89 -2.47 1.41
C LYS A 200 4.00 -1.73 0.65
N ASP A 201 4.17 -2.07 -0.63
CA ASP A 201 5.05 -1.37 -1.55
C ASP A 201 4.23 -0.39 -2.37
N ALA A 202 4.33 0.90 -2.03
CA ALA A 202 3.59 1.96 -2.69
C ALA A 202 4.13 2.28 -4.11
N SER A 203 5.09 1.50 -4.62
CA SER A 203 5.48 1.45 -6.04
C SER A 203 4.86 0.29 -6.81
N GLN A 204 4.21 -0.67 -6.16
CA GLN A 204 3.64 -1.83 -6.83
C GLN A 204 2.42 -1.43 -7.66
N ARG A 205 2.51 -1.70 -8.97
CA ARG A 205 1.47 -1.38 -9.93
C ARG A 205 0.79 -2.65 -10.44
N TYR A 206 -0.49 -2.57 -10.81
CA TYR A 206 -1.28 -3.71 -11.27
C TYR A 206 -2.09 -3.45 -12.55
N HIS A 207 -2.44 -4.54 -13.23
CA HIS A 207 -3.37 -4.59 -14.36
C HIS A 207 -4.73 -5.09 -13.86
N ALA A 208 -5.82 -4.44 -14.26
CA ALA A 208 -7.14 -4.74 -13.72
C ALA A 208 -8.02 -5.43 -14.77
N HIS A 209 -8.68 -6.51 -14.36
CA HIS A 209 -9.83 -7.09 -15.07
C HIS A 209 -11.06 -7.03 -14.19
N GLN A 210 -12.21 -6.77 -14.79
CA GLN A 210 -13.50 -6.73 -14.10
C GLN A 210 -14.26 -8.04 -14.30
N TYR A 211 -14.81 -8.55 -13.21
CA TYR A 211 -15.64 -9.75 -13.19
C TYR A 211 -16.99 -9.37 -12.57
N THR A 212 -18.06 -9.40 -13.35
CA THR A 212 -19.40 -8.91 -12.98
C THR A 212 -20.41 -10.07 -13.01
N ASN A 213 -21.70 -9.79 -12.78
CA ASN A 213 -22.77 -10.78 -12.95
C ASN A 213 -22.58 -12.08 -12.14
N GLY A 214 -22.02 -11.99 -10.93
CA GLY A 214 -21.94 -13.10 -10.00
C GLY A 214 -23.29 -13.48 -9.38
N THR A 215 -23.27 -14.46 -8.49
CA THR A 215 -24.46 -14.90 -7.74
C THR A 215 -25.06 -13.74 -6.96
N ALA A 216 -26.39 -13.62 -6.98
CA ALA A 216 -27.13 -12.56 -6.30
C ALA A 216 -26.77 -12.51 -4.80
N CYS A 217 -26.42 -11.32 -4.33
CA CYS A 217 -26.12 -11.03 -2.94
C CYS A 217 -27.42 -11.08 -2.13
N ASP A 218 -27.43 -11.84 -1.05
CA ASP A 218 -28.54 -11.97 -0.11
C ASP A 218 -28.81 -10.66 0.67
N LEU A 219 -27.77 -9.86 0.91
CA LEU A 219 -27.87 -8.61 1.65
C LEU A 219 -28.29 -7.42 0.79
N THR A 220 -27.82 -7.34 -0.45
CA THR A 220 -28.04 -6.18 -1.33
C THR A 220 -28.95 -6.47 -2.52
N ASN A 221 -29.25 -7.74 -2.79
CA ASN A 221 -29.92 -8.23 -4.01
C ASN A 221 -29.21 -7.87 -5.33
N GLN A 222 -27.98 -7.34 -5.28
CA GLN A 222 -27.17 -7.07 -6.46
C GLN A 222 -26.27 -8.26 -6.78
N PRO A 223 -25.92 -8.49 -8.06
CA PRO A 223 -24.94 -9.52 -8.41
C PRO A 223 -23.59 -9.20 -7.76
N ARG A 224 -22.91 -10.23 -7.25
CA ARG A 224 -21.53 -10.09 -6.77
C ARG A 224 -20.61 -9.68 -7.91
N GLU A 225 -19.62 -8.85 -7.60
CA GLU A 225 -18.61 -8.40 -8.57
C GLU A 225 -17.21 -8.41 -7.93
N THR A 226 -16.20 -8.60 -8.77
CA THR A 226 -14.81 -8.66 -8.36
C THR A 226 -13.90 -7.90 -9.32
N GLU A 227 -13.03 -7.05 -8.77
CA GLU A 227 -11.87 -6.54 -9.48
C GLU A 227 -10.68 -7.49 -9.29
N VAL A 228 -10.17 -8.06 -10.37
CA VAL A 228 -9.00 -8.92 -10.36
C VAL A 228 -7.76 -8.10 -10.75
N ARG A 229 -6.80 -8.03 -9.83
CA ARG A 229 -5.55 -7.26 -9.94
C ARG A 229 -4.39 -8.19 -10.22
N PHE A 230 -3.75 -8.04 -11.37
CA PHE A 230 -2.54 -8.78 -11.72
C PHE A 230 -1.30 -7.94 -11.40
N VAL A 231 -0.45 -8.46 -10.53
CA VAL A 231 0.81 -7.80 -10.10
C VAL A 231 2.02 -8.62 -10.55
N CYS A 232 3.13 -7.95 -10.85
CA CYS A 232 4.41 -8.63 -11.05
C CYS A 232 4.89 -9.23 -9.72
N SER A 233 5.13 -10.55 -9.71
CA SER A 233 5.80 -11.23 -8.61
C SER A 233 6.29 -12.61 -9.07
N GLU A 234 7.44 -13.04 -8.55
CA GLU A 234 8.11 -14.31 -8.85
C GLU A 234 8.00 -15.28 -7.65
N PRO A 235 8.08 -16.62 -7.85
CA PRO A 235 8.44 -17.32 -9.08
C PRO A 235 7.27 -17.89 -9.89
N ARG A 236 6.06 -17.96 -9.32
CA ARG A 236 4.91 -18.62 -9.95
C ARG A 236 3.63 -17.80 -9.85
N ALA A 237 2.69 -18.06 -10.76
CA ALA A 237 1.38 -17.44 -10.69
C ALA A 237 0.51 -18.04 -9.58
N MET A 238 -0.11 -17.20 -8.75
CA MET A 238 -0.99 -17.64 -7.65
C MET A 238 -1.86 -16.50 -7.11
N ILE A 239 -2.96 -16.85 -6.44
CA ILE A 239 -3.75 -15.89 -5.66
C ILE A 239 -2.95 -15.47 -4.42
N SER A 240 -2.59 -14.19 -4.32
CA SER A 240 -1.88 -13.65 -3.17
C SER A 240 -2.81 -13.16 -2.07
N SER A 241 -3.98 -12.61 -2.45
CA SER A 241 -4.99 -12.13 -1.51
C SER A 241 -6.36 -12.09 -2.16
N ILE A 242 -7.39 -12.22 -1.32
CA ILE A 242 -8.76 -11.88 -1.64
C ILE A 242 -9.31 -11.03 -0.51
N THR A 243 -10.10 -10.00 -0.81
CA THR A 243 -10.67 -9.13 0.20
C THR A 243 -12.01 -8.56 -0.27
N GLU A 244 -13.01 -8.61 0.59
CA GLU A 244 -14.27 -7.92 0.38
C GLU A 244 -14.10 -6.43 0.69
N LEU A 245 -14.25 -5.56 -0.32
CA LEU A 245 -14.05 -4.11 -0.19
C LEU A 245 -15.24 -3.43 0.47
N SER A 246 -16.41 -3.95 0.14
CA SER A 246 -17.73 -3.62 0.66
C SER A 246 -18.63 -4.82 0.41
N THR A 247 -19.80 -4.87 1.03
CA THR A 247 -20.75 -5.98 0.90
C THR A 247 -20.90 -6.45 -0.56
N CYS A 248 -20.54 -7.71 -0.83
CA CYS A 248 -20.62 -8.38 -2.13
C CYS A 248 -19.76 -7.78 -3.26
N LYS A 249 -18.77 -6.96 -2.94
CA LYS A 249 -17.75 -6.44 -3.88
C LYS A 249 -16.36 -6.85 -3.42
N TYR A 250 -15.62 -7.55 -4.28
CA TYR A 250 -14.34 -8.15 -3.91
C TYR A 250 -13.18 -7.53 -4.70
N ALA A 251 -11.97 -7.60 -4.15
CA ALA A 251 -10.74 -7.51 -4.92
C ALA A 251 -9.91 -8.78 -4.71
N LEU A 252 -9.46 -9.34 -5.83
CA LEU A 252 -8.58 -10.51 -5.87
C LEU A 252 -7.24 -10.06 -6.44
N THR A 253 -6.13 -10.41 -5.78
CA THR A 253 -4.80 -10.14 -6.33
C THR A 253 -4.14 -11.43 -6.80
N ILE A 254 -3.71 -11.44 -8.05
CA ILE A 254 -2.96 -12.53 -8.67
C ILE A 254 -1.51 -12.08 -8.89
N GLN A 255 -0.59 -12.77 -8.27
CA GLN A 255 0.83 -12.64 -8.55
C GLN A 255 1.15 -13.32 -9.88
N CYS A 256 1.88 -12.65 -10.77
CA CYS A 256 2.17 -13.12 -12.13
C CYS A 256 3.64 -12.82 -12.53
N PRO A 257 4.50 -13.84 -12.69
CA PRO A 257 5.88 -13.64 -13.12
C PRO A 257 6.01 -13.04 -14.53
N MET A 258 5.05 -13.34 -15.42
CA MET A 258 5.06 -12.87 -16.80
C MET A 258 4.93 -11.35 -16.93
N LEU A 259 4.25 -10.69 -15.98
CA LEU A 259 4.11 -9.23 -15.97
C LEU A 259 5.44 -8.54 -15.62
N CYS A 260 6.36 -9.21 -14.93
CA CYS A 260 7.67 -8.64 -14.59
C CYS A 260 8.57 -8.36 -15.81
N LYS A 261 8.24 -8.95 -16.97
CA LYS A 261 8.88 -8.66 -18.26
C LYS A 261 8.51 -7.29 -18.81
N HIS A 262 7.45 -6.68 -18.29
CA HIS A 262 6.95 -5.39 -18.73
C HIS A 262 7.46 -4.27 -17.81
N PRO A 263 8.13 -3.23 -18.35
CA PRO A 263 8.72 -2.16 -17.54
C PRO A 263 7.74 -1.46 -16.59
N LEU A 264 6.45 -1.41 -16.94
CA LEU A 264 5.41 -0.77 -16.12
C LEU A 264 5.10 -1.51 -14.81
N PHE A 265 5.42 -2.80 -14.69
CA PHE A 265 5.10 -3.59 -13.51
C PHE A 265 6.33 -3.91 -12.67
N GLN A 266 7.52 -3.54 -13.14
CA GLN A 266 8.72 -3.62 -12.33
C GLN A 266 8.57 -2.60 -11.20
N GLU A 267 8.57 -3.09 -9.95
CA GLU A 267 8.53 -2.24 -8.77
C GLU A 267 9.60 -1.15 -8.92
N GLU A 268 9.18 0.12 -8.84
CA GLU A 268 10.12 1.25 -8.72
C GLU A 268 10.74 1.15 -7.34
N ARG A 269 11.74 0.28 -7.18
CA ARG A 269 12.49 0.18 -5.94
C ARG A 269 13.00 1.58 -5.62
N PRO A 270 12.77 2.10 -4.40
CA PRO A 270 13.29 3.40 -4.04
C PRO A 270 14.80 3.38 -4.24
N VAL A 271 15.28 4.20 -5.17
CA VAL A 271 16.71 4.31 -5.43
C VAL A 271 17.33 4.85 -4.15
N TRP A 272 18.13 4.03 -3.49
CA TRP A 272 18.91 4.48 -2.36
C TRP A 272 20.00 5.40 -2.89
N HIS A 273 19.95 6.67 -2.50
CA HIS A 273 21.02 7.61 -2.80
C HIS A 273 21.96 7.72 -1.60
N THR A 274 23.26 7.53 -1.83
CA THR A 274 24.26 7.68 -0.77
C THR A 274 24.66 9.15 -0.64
N ILE A 275 24.53 9.70 0.57
CA ILE A 275 25.12 10.99 0.96
C ILE A 275 26.46 10.66 1.62
N ASN A 276 27.55 11.03 0.97
CA ASN A 276 28.89 10.85 1.52
C ASN A 276 29.28 12.06 2.36
N CYS A 277 29.78 11.84 3.58
CA CYS A 277 30.11 12.89 4.54
C CYS A 277 31.56 12.74 5.01
N ASN A 278 32.39 13.73 4.72
CA ASN A 278 33.77 13.80 5.23
C ASN A 278 33.78 14.54 6.56
N ILE A 279 34.53 14.03 7.55
CA ILE A 279 34.73 14.73 8.82
C ILE A 279 35.47 16.06 8.60
N LEU A 280 35.04 17.11 9.29
CA LEU A 280 35.72 18.40 9.29
C LEU A 280 36.52 18.60 10.59
N PRO A 281 37.67 19.30 10.52
CA PRO A 281 38.44 19.70 11.70
C PRO A 281 37.61 20.51 12.71
N LYS A 282 37.95 20.41 14.00
CA LYS A 282 37.22 21.09 15.09
C LYS A 282 37.28 22.62 15.01
N ASP A 283 38.28 23.16 14.35
CA ASP A 283 38.51 24.59 14.14
C ASP A 283 37.92 25.12 12.81
N TYR A 284 37.12 24.30 12.11
CA TYR A 284 36.48 24.69 10.86
C TYR A 284 35.55 25.90 11.03
N LYS A 285 36.00 27.04 10.49
CA LYS A 285 35.22 28.28 10.35
C LYS A 285 34.42 28.22 9.05
N ASP A 286 33.12 28.50 9.11
CA ASP A 286 32.16 28.44 7.98
C ASP A 286 32.41 29.50 6.87
N THR A 287 33.64 29.96 6.68
CA THR A 287 34.00 31.13 5.87
C THR A 287 34.45 30.77 4.44
N LYS A 288 34.07 29.60 3.90
CA LYS A 288 34.34 29.25 2.48
C LYS A 288 33.10 28.77 1.73
N ILE A 289 32.06 29.59 1.71
CA ILE A 289 31.06 29.58 0.63
C ILE A 289 30.95 31.00 0.07
N THR A 290 32.02 31.48 -0.55
CA THR A 290 31.99 32.72 -1.36
C THR A 290 33.12 32.74 -2.41
N PHE A 291 33.44 31.62 -3.05
CA PHE A 291 34.49 31.60 -4.09
C PHE A 291 34.21 30.78 -5.36
N PHE A 292 32.93 30.55 -5.71
CA PHE A 292 32.60 30.05 -7.07
C PHE A 292 31.38 30.74 -7.72
N ILE A 293 30.94 31.91 -7.25
CA ILE A 293 29.90 32.70 -7.94
C ILE A 293 30.48 33.90 -8.74
N ASN A 294 31.78 34.21 -8.66
CA ASN A 294 32.37 35.24 -9.51
C ASN A 294 33.76 34.86 -9.99
N LYS A 295 33.82 34.05 -11.04
CA LYS A 295 35.02 34.02 -11.90
C LYS A 295 34.70 33.68 -13.35
N ASP A 296 33.66 34.32 -13.90
CA ASP A 296 33.56 34.55 -15.34
C ASP A 296 33.28 36.03 -15.58
N ASN A 297 34.34 36.83 -15.39
CA ASN A 297 34.52 38.00 -16.25
C ASN A 297 36.01 38.27 -16.40
N ASN A 298 36.42 38.18 -17.65
CA ASN A 298 37.68 38.64 -18.25
C ASN A 298 38.84 37.62 -18.35
N SER A 299 38.83 36.82 -19.41
CA SER A 299 40.02 36.63 -20.26
C SER A 299 39.67 35.93 -21.59
N ARG A 300 39.47 36.73 -22.65
CA ARG A 300 39.88 36.40 -24.03
C ARG A 300 39.88 37.68 -24.88
N ILE A 301 41.12 38.16 -25.09
CA ILE A 301 41.71 38.79 -26.30
C ILE A 301 40.85 39.81 -27.04
#